data_AF-A0A6A6KKI4-F1
#
_entry.id   AF-A0A6A6KKI4-F1
#
_cell.length_a   1.000
_cell.length_b   1.000
_cell.length_c   1.000
_cell.angle_alpha   90.00
_cell.angle_beta   90.00
_cell.angle_gamma   90.00
#
_symmetry.space_group_name_H-M   'P 1'
#
loop_
_entity.id
_entity.type
_entity.pdbx_description
1 polymer ?
#
loop_
_entity_poly.entity_id
_entity_poly.type
_entity_poly.pdbx_seq_one_letter_code
_entity_poly.pdbx_strand_id
1 'polypeptide(L)'
;MLCSCNFDLPFLAALKRANVDPRLQEVFFGNVFCANLGQAPARQAALGAGIPNSVICTTINKVCSSGMKAAMLAAQTIQVGINDIVVAGGMESISNAPKYIAAARFAFVLLIGY
;
A
#
# COMPACT_ATOMS: atom_id res chain seq x y z
N MET A 1 4.27 -14.35 0.04
CA MET A 1 3.09 -13.66 0.61
C MET A 1 2.74 -12.52 -0.34
N LEU A 2 2.24 -12.85 -1.52
CA LEU A 2 1.77 -11.88 -2.50
C LEU A 2 0.34 -11.50 -2.08
N CYS A 3 0.06 -10.20 -1.99
CA CYS A 3 -1.25 -9.70 -1.64
C CYS A 3 -2.30 -10.32 -2.58
N SER A 4 -3.33 -10.99 -2.04
CA SER A 4 -4.30 -11.81 -2.77
C SER A 4 -5.14 -11.09 -3.85
N CYS A 5 -4.86 -9.81 -4.09
CA CYS A 5 -5.67 -8.91 -4.91
C CYS A 5 -4.98 -8.41 -6.20
N ASN A 6 -3.85 -9.01 -6.63
CA ASN A 6 -3.10 -8.59 -7.83
C ASN A 6 -2.76 -7.08 -7.88
N PHE A 7 -2.42 -6.50 -6.72
CA PHE A 7 -2.14 -5.07 -6.60
C PHE A 7 -0.78 -4.64 -7.19
N ASP A 8 0.00 -5.60 -7.66
CA ASP A 8 1.29 -5.46 -8.34
C ASP A 8 1.17 -5.06 -9.82
N LEU A 9 0.09 -5.46 -10.50
CA LEU A 9 -0.14 -5.19 -11.93
C LEU A 9 -0.09 -3.70 -12.32
N PRO A 10 -0.71 -2.78 -11.56
CA PRO A 10 -0.71 -1.34 -11.86
C PRO A 10 0.70 -0.73 -11.88
N PHE A 11 1.60 -1.20 -11.02
CA PHE A 11 2.98 -0.72 -10.95
C PHE A 11 3.74 -1.07 -12.24
N LEU A 12 3.68 -2.34 -12.66
CA LEU A 12 4.33 -2.81 -13.87
C LEU A 12 3.81 -2.08 -15.11
N ALA A 13 2.48 -1.86 -15.19
CA ALA A 13 1.87 -1.15 -16.30
C ALA A 13 2.29 0.33 -16.34
N ALA A 14 2.34 1.00 -15.18
CA ALA A 14 2.76 2.41 -15.08
C ALA A 14 4.24 2.59 -15.47
N LEU A 15 5.13 1.76 -14.91
CA LEU A 15 6.56 1.82 -15.19
C LEU A 15 6.87 1.55 -16.67
N LYS A 16 6.21 0.55 -17.28
CA LYS A 16 6.36 0.26 -18.71
C LYS A 16 5.90 1.41 -19.60
N ARG A 17 4.76 2.05 -19.27
CA ARG A 17 4.23 3.19 -20.05
C ARG A 17 5.09 4.43 -19.94
N ALA A 18 5.64 4.69 -18.75
CA ALA A 18 6.42 5.87 -18.50
C ALA A 18 7.85 5.77 -19.07
N ASN A 19 8.30 4.57 -19.48
CA ASN A 19 9.62 4.31 -20.05
C ASN A 19 10.77 4.88 -19.19
N VAL A 20 10.63 4.76 -17.86
CA VAL A 20 11.54 5.33 -16.87
C VAL A 20 12.50 4.25 -16.37
N ASP A 21 13.77 4.63 -16.23
CA ASP A 21 14.88 3.87 -15.66
C ASP A 21 14.56 3.37 -14.22
N PRO A 22 14.99 2.15 -13.81
CA PRO A 22 14.76 1.54 -12.48
C PRO A 22 15.26 2.29 -11.23
N ARG A 23 15.71 3.54 -11.34
CA ARG A 23 16.13 4.40 -10.19
C ARG A 23 14.94 4.94 -9.38
N LEU A 24 13.91 4.12 -9.19
CA LEU A 24 12.79 4.44 -8.33
C LEU A 24 13.28 4.60 -6.88
N GLN A 25 13.07 5.78 -6.30
CA GLN A 25 13.54 6.08 -4.94
C GLN A 25 12.47 5.76 -3.90
N GLU A 26 11.21 6.10 -4.20
CA GLU A 26 10.12 5.99 -3.24
C GLU A 26 8.78 5.64 -3.90
N VAL A 27 7.93 4.94 -3.14
CA VAL A 27 6.57 4.56 -3.50
C VAL A 27 5.61 5.10 -2.45
N PHE A 28 4.68 5.95 -2.87
CA PHE A 28 3.53 6.37 -2.07
C PHE A 28 2.26 5.68 -2.59
N PHE A 29 1.62 4.83 -1.80
CA PHE A 29 0.40 4.15 -2.24
C PHE A 29 -0.72 4.23 -1.21
N GLY A 30 -1.90 4.64 -1.67
CA GLY A 30 -3.10 4.72 -0.86
C GLY A 30 -3.75 3.35 -0.66
N ASN A 31 -4.16 3.03 0.57
CA ASN A 31 -5.04 1.89 0.88
C ASN A 31 -5.84 2.21 2.15
N VAL A 32 -7.16 2.02 2.12
CA VAL A 32 -8.05 2.37 3.24
C VAL A 32 -8.36 1.13 4.08
N PHE A 33 -8.85 0.05 3.44
CA PHE A 33 -9.16 -1.18 4.16
C PHE A 33 -7.88 -2.02 4.33
N CYS A 34 -7.08 -1.69 5.36
CA CYS A 34 -5.81 -2.36 5.62
C CYS A 34 -5.90 -3.68 6.40
N ALA A 35 -7.10 -4.10 6.81
CA ALA A 35 -7.23 -5.25 7.68
C ALA A 35 -7.05 -6.57 6.94
N ASN A 36 -6.38 -7.50 7.62
CA ASN A 36 -6.02 -8.82 7.07
C ASN A 36 -5.15 -8.76 5.79
N LEU A 37 -4.59 -7.59 5.46
CA LEU A 37 -3.65 -7.45 4.34
C LEU A 37 -2.19 -7.71 4.76
N GLY A 38 -1.89 -7.73 6.05
CA GLY A 38 -0.52 -7.83 6.56
C GLY A 38 0.20 -6.47 6.66
N GLN A 39 1.51 -6.51 6.88
CA GLN A 39 2.32 -5.31 7.10
C GLN A 39 2.54 -4.54 5.80
N ALA A 40 2.42 -3.20 5.87
CA ALA A 40 2.73 -2.27 4.78
C ALA A 40 2.21 -2.72 3.40
N PRO A 41 0.89 -2.63 3.13
CA PRO A 41 0.28 -3.06 1.87
C PRO A 41 0.97 -2.48 0.61
N ALA A 42 1.38 -1.21 0.64
CA ALA A 42 2.14 -0.60 -0.47
C ALA A 42 3.46 -1.34 -0.77
N ARG A 43 4.16 -1.81 0.27
CA ARG A 43 5.41 -2.57 0.14
C ARG A 43 5.15 -3.95 -0.45
N GLN A 44 4.08 -4.62 -0.04
CA GLN A 44 3.72 -5.93 -0.60
C GLN A 44 3.39 -5.83 -2.10
N ALA A 45 2.66 -4.78 -2.51
CA ALA A 45 2.37 -4.53 -3.91
C ALA A 45 3.65 -4.21 -4.71
N ALA A 46 4.53 -3.37 -4.17
CA ALA A 46 5.81 -3.04 -4.79
C ALA A 46 6.69 -4.29 -4.99
N LEU A 47 6.77 -5.17 -3.97
CA LEU A 47 7.51 -6.41 -4.07
C LEU A 47 6.92 -7.38 -5.10
N GLY A 48 5.58 -7.47 -5.18
CA GLY A 48 4.91 -8.25 -6.23
C GLY A 48 5.22 -7.73 -7.64
N ALA A 49 5.43 -6.42 -7.78
CA ALA A 49 5.80 -5.78 -9.04
C ALA A 49 7.30 -5.86 -9.38
N GLY A 50 8.10 -6.57 -8.59
CA GLY A 50 9.54 -6.71 -8.80
C GLY A 50 10.37 -5.49 -8.42
N ILE A 51 9.81 -4.54 -7.65
CA ILE A 51 10.54 -3.38 -7.15
C ILE A 51 11.52 -3.84 -6.05
N PRO A 52 12.79 -3.40 -6.09
CA PRO A 52 13.81 -3.88 -5.15
C PRO A 52 13.55 -3.43 -3.71
N ASN A 53 14.06 -4.22 -2.77
CA ASN A 53 13.85 -3.98 -1.34
C ASN A 53 14.45 -2.65 -0.82
N SER A 54 15.39 -2.08 -1.55
CA SER A 54 16.01 -0.79 -1.24
C SER A 54 15.06 0.40 -1.41
N VAL A 55 13.98 0.25 -2.19
CA VAL A 55 13.03 1.33 -2.46
C VAL A 55 12.11 1.54 -1.26
N ILE A 56 11.99 2.79 -0.82
CA ILE A 56 11.15 3.16 0.32
C ILE A 56 9.68 3.05 -0.10
N CYS A 57 8.82 2.51 0.76
CA CYS A 57 7.39 2.35 0.46
C CYS A 57 6.55 2.82 1.63
N THR A 58 5.64 3.76 1.37
CA THR A 58 4.76 4.35 2.37
C THR A 58 3.30 4.09 2.01
N THR A 59 2.56 3.44 2.91
CA THR A 59 1.11 3.25 2.77
C THR A 59 0.39 4.44 3.39
N ILE A 60 -0.49 5.08 2.62
CA ILE A 60 -1.22 6.27 3.06
C ILE A 60 -2.69 5.93 3.25
N ASN A 61 -3.27 6.34 4.37
CA ASN A 61 -4.70 6.29 4.59
C ASN A 61 -5.25 7.70 4.81
N LYS A 62 -5.98 8.19 3.81
CA LYS A 62 -6.82 9.38 3.86
C LYS A 62 -8.19 9.09 3.22
N VAL A 63 -8.79 7.96 3.60
CA VAL A 63 -10.08 7.47 3.08
C VAL A 63 -10.13 7.58 1.54
N CYS A 64 -11.19 8.09 0.95
CA CYS A 64 -11.37 8.20 -0.50
C CYS A 64 -10.24 9.00 -1.19
N SER A 65 -9.58 9.90 -0.46
CA SER A 65 -8.51 10.75 -0.98
C SER A 65 -7.11 10.15 -0.85
N SER A 66 -6.98 8.88 -0.40
CA SER A 66 -5.67 8.25 -0.16
C SER A 66 -4.75 8.26 -1.38
N GLY A 67 -5.28 7.90 -2.57
CA GLY A 67 -4.49 7.90 -3.80
C GLY A 67 -4.07 9.30 -4.25
N MET A 68 -4.96 10.29 -4.11
CA MET A 68 -4.61 11.68 -4.43
C MET A 68 -3.62 12.26 -3.43
N LYS A 69 -3.74 11.91 -2.14
CA LYS A 69 -2.77 12.31 -1.12
C LYS A 69 -1.39 11.72 -1.39
N ALA A 70 -1.31 10.50 -1.91
CA ALA A 70 -0.06 9.90 -2.36
C ALA A 70 0.58 10.70 -3.50
N ALA A 71 -0.20 11.10 -4.51
CA ALA A 71 0.30 11.97 -5.58
C ALA A 71 0.78 13.33 -5.08
N MET A 72 0.06 13.95 -4.13
CA MET A 72 0.47 15.20 -3.50
C MET A 72 1.80 15.06 -2.76
N LEU A 73 1.99 13.98 -1.99
CA LEU A 73 3.23 13.74 -1.26
C LEU A 73 4.41 13.49 -2.21
N ALA A 74 4.20 12.69 -3.27
CA ALA A 74 5.20 12.48 -4.31
C ALA A 74 5.63 13.82 -4.95
N ALA A 75 4.66 14.65 -5.36
CA ALA A 75 4.95 15.97 -5.91
C ALA A 75 5.73 16.86 -4.93
N GLN A 76 5.38 16.85 -3.64
CA GLN A 76 6.10 17.59 -2.61
C GLN A 76 7.55 17.12 -2.47
N THR A 77 7.80 15.81 -2.47
CA THR A 77 9.17 15.28 -2.38
C THR A 77 10.03 15.67 -3.59
N ILE A 78 9.43 15.71 -4.78
CA ILE A 78 10.11 16.15 -6.00
C ILE A 78 10.38 17.65 -5.98
N GLN A 79 9.40 18.46 -5.56
CA GLN A 79 9.53 19.92 -5.48
C GLN A 79 10.62 20.37 -4.50
N VAL A 80 10.81 19.63 -3.40
CA VAL A 80 11.83 19.93 -2.39
C VAL A 80 13.21 19.34 -2.77
N GLY A 81 13.29 18.55 -3.84
CA GLY A 81 14.53 17.91 -4.30
C GLY A 81 14.96 16.72 -3.45
N ILE A 82 14.02 16.07 -2.74
CA ILE A 82 14.29 14.84 -1.97
C ILE A 82 14.35 13.63 -2.91
N ASN A 83 13.45 13.58 -3.88
CA ASN A 83 13.32 12.48 -4.84
C ASN A 83 13.22 13.03 -6.27
N ASP A 84 13.69 12.26 -7.25
CA ASP A 84 13.56 12.56 -8.68
C ASP A 84 12.48 11.67 -9.33
N ILE A 85 12.41 10.40 -8.93
CA ILE A 85 11.52 9.39 -9.49
C ILE A 85 10.76 8.72 -8.34
N VAL A 86 9.45 8.94 -8.35
CA VAL A 86 8.53 8.46 -7.32
C VAL A 86 7.31 7.83 -7.99
N VAL A 87 6.84 6.70 -7.46
CA VAL A 87 5.57 6.10 -7.88
C VAL A 87 4.48 6.49 -6.88
N ALA A 88 3.39 7.04 -7.38
CA ALA A 88 2.22 7.39 -6.59
C ALA A 88 0.96 6.71 -7.11
N GLY A 89 0.05 6.33 -6.21
CA GLY A 89 -1.23 5.75 -6.61
C GLY A 89 -2.06 5.27 -5.45
N GLY A 90 -3.00 4.36 -5.73
CA GLY A 90 -3.82 3.71 -4.72
C GLY A 90 -4.33 2.36 -5.18
N MET A 91 -4.65 1.51 -4.22
CA MET A 91 -5.23 0.19 -4.42
C MET A 91 -6.30 -0.05 -3.35
N GLU A 92 -7.31 -0.83 -3.69
CA GLU A 92 -8.39 -1.16 -2.76
C GLU A 92 -9.07 -2.47 -3.17
N SER A 93 -9.51 -3.27 -2.22
CA SER A 93 -10.37 -4.43 -2.47
C SER A 93 -11.44 -4.54 -1.40
N ILE A 94 -12.55 -3.85 -1.65
CA ILE A 94 -13.70 -3.79 -0.73
C ILE A 94 -14.35 -5.16 -0.58
N SER A 95 -14.35 -5.96 -1.65
CA SER A 95 -14.90 -7.34 -1.64
C SER A 95 -14.18 -8.26 -0.66
N ASN A 96 -12.89 -8.02 -0.40
CA ASN A 96 -12.08 -8.82 0.51
C ASN A 96 -12.01 -8.24 1.93
N ALA A 97 -12.80 -7.21 2.24
CA ALA A 97 -12.82 -6.62 3.57
C ALA A 97 -13.32 -7.63 4.63
N PRO A 98 -12.53 -7.91 5.69
CA PRO A 98 -12.91 -8.86 6.71
C PRO A 98 -14.03 -8.32 7.60
N LYS A 99 -14.82 -9.23 8.18
CA LYS A 99 -15.76 -8.91 9.28
C LYS A 99 -15.00 -8.94 10.61
N TYR A 100 -15.37 -8.07 11.55
CA TYR A 100 -14.76 -8.02 12.88
C TYR A 100 -15.74 -8.44 13.97
N ILE A 101 -15.17 -9.03 15.02
CA ILE A 101 -15.84 -9.22 16.31
C ILE A 101 -15.03 -8.41 17.32
N ALA A 102 -15.54 -7.22 17.70
CA ALA A 102 -14.77 -6.21 18.43
C ALA A 102 -14.15 -6.72 19.75
N ALA A 103 -14.84 -7.62 20.45
CA ALA A 103 -14.40 -8.16 21.74
C ALA A 103 -13.71 -9.53 21.67
N ALA A 104 -13.46 -10.09 20.48
CA ALA A 104 -12.97 -11.48 20.35
C ALA A 104 -11.65 -11.76 21.08
N ARG A 105 -10.78 -10.75 21.22
CA ARG A 105 -9.51 -10.89 21.97
C ARG A 105 -9.70 -11.21 23.46
N PHE A 106 -10.82 -10.79 24.06
CA PHE A 106 -11.07 -10.92 25.51
C PHE A 106 -12.30 -11.76 25.83
N ALA A 107 -13.29 -11.82 24.93
CA ALA A 107 -14.59 -12.46 25.18
C ALA A 107 -14.52 -13.99 25.31
N PHE A 108 -13.54 -14.65 24.71
CA PHE A 108 -13.40 -16.11 24.83
C PHE A 108 -12.80 -16.56 26.17
N VAL A 109 -12.18 -15.65 26.93
CA VAL A 109 -11.58 -15.95 28.23
C VAL A 109 -12.63 -16.10 29.35
N LEU A 110 -13.85 -15.59 29.15
CA LEU A 110 -14.95 -15.74 30.12
C LEU A 110 -15.66 -17.11 30.07
N LEU A 111 -15.30 -18.00 29.13
CA LEU A 111 -15.91 -19.34 28.98
C LEU A 111 -15.10 -20.48 29.61
N ILE A 112 -13.89 -20.19 30.10
CA ILE A 112 -12.96 -21.18 30.68
C ILE A 112 -12.78 -21.01 32.21
N GLY A 113 -13.71 -20.27 32.85
CA GLY A 113 -13.69 -19.96 34.27
C GLY A 113 -15.01 -20.26 34.97
N TYR A 114 -15.48 -21.51 34.87
CA TYR A 114 -16.39 -22.16 35.83
C TYR A 114 -16.03 -23.65 35.89
#